data_AF-A0A955VQ05-F1
#
_entry.id   AF-A0A955VQ05-F1
#
_cell.length_a   1.000
_cell.length_b   1.000
_cell.length_c   1.000
_cell.angle_alpha   90.00
_cell.angle_beta   90.00
_cell.angle_gamma   90.00
#
_symmetry.space_group_name_H-M   'P 1'
#
loop_
_entity.id
_entity.type
_entity.pdbx_description
1 polymer ?
#
loop_
_entity_poly.entity_id
_entity_poly.type
_entity_poly.pdbx_seq_one_letter_code
_entity_poly.pdbx_strand_id
1 'polypeptide(L)'
;MIESRFARHRLFAIIACAMLIVTSACGSSTSREGDDDTLTPGDAITDSNPGETSSGDSTVIDTQLPDMLGDVSLEVSYTQQVFSIIAGKCHSCHANGTGGFTLTGVAATDYAEIVARVNLADPPSSLILRKATNEGGQHGGIQVFTMSSADYQVILSWISEGAPNN
;
A
#
# COMPACT_ATOMS: atom_id res chain seq x y z
N MET A 1 -46.85 9.14 -45.62
CA MET A 1 -46.92 7.70 -45.92
C MET A 1 -45.67 7.02 -45.36
N ILE A 2 -45.87 6.15 -44.37
CA ILE A 2 -45.13 4.89 -44.10
C ILE A 2 -43.64 5.05 -43.77
N GLU A 3 -43.26 5.17 -42.49
CA GLU A 3 -43.02 4.09 -41.51
C GLU A 3 -41.72 3.29 -41.69
N SER A 4 -40.87 3.40 -40.65
CA SER A 4 -40.19 2.31 -39.94
C SER A 4 -39.10 1.49 -40.67
N ARG A 5 -37.97 1.24 -39.98
CA ARG A 5 -37.70 -0.06 -39.32
C ARG A 5 -36.58 0.06 -38.30
N PHE A 6 -37.01 0.15 -37.05
CA PHE A 6 -36.31 -0.39 -35.90
C PHE A 6 -36.03 -1.90 -36.10
N ALA A 7 -35.03 -2.38 -35.37
CA ALA A 7 -34.82 -3.77 -34.94
C ALA A 7 -34.08 -4.74 -35.89
N ARG A 8 -32.92 -5.22 -35.41
CA ARG A 8 -32.69 -6.59 -34.87
C ARG A 8 -31.19 -6.87 -34.80
N HIS A 9 -30.58 -6.97 -33.61
CA HIS A 9 -30.36 -8.24 -32.90
C HIS A 9 -29.65 -9.32 -33.72
N ARG A 10 -28.35 -9.51 -33.48
CA ARG A 10 -27.58 -10.78 -33.49
C ARG A 10 -26.34 -10.51 -32.62
N LEU A 11 -26.24 -10.85 -31.34
CA LEU A 11 -26.26 -12.16 -30.67
C LEU A 11 -25.71 -13.32 -31.50
N PHE A 12 -24.80 -14.06 -30.86
CA PHE A 12 -24.18 -15.34 -31.21
C PHE A 12 -22.83 -15.30 -31.93
N ALA A 13 -21.76 -15.44 -31.14
CA ALA A 13 -20.74 -16.47 -31.37
C ALA A 13 -19.96 -16.74 -30.06
N ILE A 14 -20.53 -17.62 -29.23
CA ILE A 14 -19.78 -18.41 -28.25
C ILE A 14 -19.01 -19.45 -29.08
N ILE A 15 -17.68 -19.48 -28.99
CA ILE A 15 -16.89 -20.66 -29.38
C ILE A 15 -16.13 -21.12 -28.15
N ALA A 16 -16.55 -22.30 -27.71
CA ALA A 16 -16.06 -23.05 -26.58
C ALA A 16 -14.80 -23.86 -26.94
N CYS A 17 -14.14 -24.31 -25.87
CA CYS A 17 -13.35 -25.53 -25.77
C CYS A 17 -12.03 -25.64 -26.56
N ALA A 18 -10.93 -25.59 -25.80
CA ALA A 18 -10.06 -26.76 -25.69
C ALA A 18 -9.31 -26.74 -24.36
N MET A 19 -9.86 -27.44 -23.36
CA MET A 19 -9.05 -28.01 -22.29
C MET A 19 -8.26 -29.18 -22.88
N LEU A 20 -6.94 -29.19 -22.71
CA LEU A 20 -6.18 -30.43 -22.71
C LEU A 20 -5.30 -30.47 -21.46
N ILE A 21 -5.69 -31.38 -20.57
CA ILE A 21 -4.96 -31.80 -19.38
C ILE A 21 -3.85 -32.75 -19.85
N VAL A 22 -2.61 -32.48 -19.43
CA VAL A 22 -1.58 -33.53 -19.32
C VAL A 22 -0.93 -33.40 -17.95
N THR A 23 -1.46 -34.16 -17.00
CA THR A 23 -0.81 -34.53 -15.74
C THR A 23 -0.33 -35.98 -15.89
N SER A 24 0.98 -36.23 -15.98
CA SER A 24 1.57 -37.53 -15.69
C SER A 24 3.10 -37.48 -15.66
N ALA A 25 3.69 -37.72 -14.48
CA ALA A 25 4.68 -38.78 -14.31
C ALA A 25 5.03 -38.94 -12.82
N CYS A 26 4.71 -40.12 -12.30
CA CYS A 26 5.14 -40.69 -11.03
C CYS A 26 6.62 -41.07 -11.12
N GLY A 27 7.39 -40.83 -10.05
CA GLY A 27 8.74 -41.33 -9.86
C GLY A 27 8.94 -41.78 -8.41
N SER A 28 8.95 -43.09 -8.20
CA SER A 28 8.96 -43.77 -6.90
C SER A 28 10.38 -43.97 -6.32
N SER A 29 10.50 -43.67 -5.02
CA SER A 29 11.23 -44.39 -3.95
C SER A 29 12.61 -45.03 -4.18
N THR A 30 13.59 -44.63 -3.35
CA THR A 30 14.55 -45.54 -2.68
C THR A 30 14.83 -45.09 -1.25
N SER A 31 14.59 -45.99 -0.29
CA SER A 31 14.97 -45.90 1.13
C SER A 31 16.46 -46.24 1.36
N ARG A 32 17.05 -45.69 2.44
CA ARG A 32 18.11 -46.27 3.30
C ARG A 32 18.48 -45.23 4.39
N GLU A 33 18.01 -45.42 5.63
CA GLU A 33 18.71 -46.09 6.74
C GLU A 33 19.95 -45.32 7.23
N GLY A 34 19.89 -44.83 8.47
CA GLY A 34 20.91 -44.02 9.12
C GLY A 34 20.45 -43.58 10.50
N ASP A 35 20.18 -44.57 11.35
CA ASP A 35 20.08 -44.47 12.81
C ASP A 35 21.43 -44.02 13.39
N ASP A 36 21.42 -43.03 14.28
CA ASP A 36 22.44 -42.90 15.34
C ASP A 36 21.81 -42.18 16.55
N ASP A 37 21.39 -43.02 17.50
CA ASP A 37 21.06 -42.63 18.86
C ASP A 37 22.32 -42.25 19.62
N THR A 38 22.36 -41.06 20.23
CA THR A 38 23.10 -40.93 21.50
C THR A 38 22.32 -40.04 22.46
N LEU A 39 21.59 -40.72 23.34
CA LEU A 39 21.06 -40.19 24.59
C LEU A 39 22.22 -39.91 25.55
N THR A 40 22.24 -38.72 26.16
CA THR A 40 22.92 -38.50 27.45
C THR A 40 21.89 -38.05 28.48
N PRO A 41 21.67 -38.84 29.55
CA PRO A 41 20.90 -38.42 30.72
C PRO A 41 21.83 -37.73 31.72
N GLY A 42 21.41 -36.58 32.28
CA GLY A 42 22.20 -35.88 33.28
C GLY A 42 21.45 -34.74 33.97
N ASP A 43 20.76 -35.13 35.04
CA ASP A 43 20.56 -34.40 36.30
C ASP A 43 19.57 -33.22 36.39
N ALA A 44 18.50 -33.54 37.10
CA ALA A 44 17.62 -32.62 37.79
C ALA A 44 18.37 -31.93 38.95
N ILE A 45 18.11 -30.63 39.13
CA ILE A 45 18.23 -29.97 40.45
C ILE A 45 16.96 -29.15 40.66
N THR A 46 16.20 -29.58 41.67
CA THR A 46 15.14 -28.86 42.35
C THR A 46 15.75 -27.78 43.25
N ASP A 47 15.23 -26.56 43.22
CA ASP A 47 15.12 -25.79 44.45
C ASP A 47 13.88 -24.88 44.38
N SER A 48 13.02 -25.07 45.38
CA SER A 48 11.92 -24.19 45.71
C SER A 48 12.36 -23.45 46.96
N ASN A 49 12.33 -22.12 46.95
CA ASN A 49 12.12 -21.43 48.22
C ASN A 49 11.31 -20.13 48.04
N PRO A 50 10.40 -19.81 48.97
CA PRO A 50 9.34 -18.83 48.83
C PRO A 50 9.68 -17.51 49.53
N GLY A 51 8.88 -16.49 49.23
CA GLY A 51 8.54 -15.37 50.11
C GLY A 51 9.67 -14.40 50.46
N GLU A 52 9.48 -13.11 50.19
CA GLU A 52 9.27 -12.09 51.22
C GLU A 52 8.93 -10.75 50.57
N THR A 53 8.20 -9.96 51.33
CA THR A 53 7.47 -8.75 51.00
C THR A 53 8.29 -7.47 51.19
N SER A 54 7.88 -6.42 50.47
CA SER A 54 7.81 -5.01 50.92
C SER A 54 9.11 -4.20 51.06
N SER A 55 9.16 -3.10 50.30
CA SER A 55 9.62 -1.72 50.62
C SER A 55 10.19 -1.14 49.32
N GLY A 56 9.51 -0.24 48.62
CA GLY A 56 9.25 1.12 49.06
C GLY A 56 10.18 2.06 48.26
N ASP A 57 9.74 2.48 47.09
CA ASP A 57 10.07 3.80 46.55
C ASP A 57 8.92 4.25 45.64
N SER A 58 7.83 4.67 46.27
CA SER A 58 6.81 5.46 45.61
C SER A 58 7.33 6.89 45.53
N THR A 59 8.05 7.22 44.47
CA THR A 59 8.10 8.61 44.02
C THR A 59 6.73 8.91 43.44
N VAL A 60 5.87 9.48 44.28
CA VAL A 60 4.56 9.99 43.91
C VAL A 60 4.79 11.22 43.03
N ILE A 61 4.98 11.01 41.73
CA ILE A 61 4.68 12.05 40.74
C ILE A 61 3.16 12.02 40.55
N ASP A 62 2.50 12.71 41.48
CA ASP A 62 1.20 13.33 41.28
C ASP A 62 1.33 14.36 40.14
N THR A 63 1.41 13.86 38.92
CA THR A 63 1.07 14.66 37.74
C THR A 63 -0.31 14.18 37.35
N GLN A 64 -1.31 14.88 37.88
CA GLN A 64 -2.65 14.93 37.34
C GLN A 64 -2.56 14.81 35.81
N LEU A 65 -2.92 13.64 35.26
CA LEU A 65 -3.01 13.42 33.83
C LEU A 65 -4.01 14.46 33.32
N PRO A 66 -3.59 15.48 32.55
CA PRO A 66 -4.57 16.22 31.80
C PRO A 66 -5.14 15.24 30.76
N ASP A 67 -6.46 15.28 30.63
CA ASP A 67 -7.28 14.62 29.62
C ASP A 67 -6.85 15.04 28.20
N MET A 68 -5.65 14.62 27.78
CA MET A 68 -4.95 15.00 26.54
C MET A 68 -5.06 13.89 25.49
N LEU A 69 -6.19 13.18 25.45
CA LEU A 69 -6.57 12.36 24.30
C LEU A 69 -7.54 13.15 23.42
N GLY A 70 -7.20 14.40 23.15
CA GLY A 70 -7.70 15.07 21.96
C GLY A 70 -7.09 14.33 20.77
N ASP A 71 -7.92 13.63 20.02
CA ASP A 71 -7.64 13.11 18.69
C ASP A 71 -7.04 14.23 17.82
N VAL A 72 -5.71 14.36 17.84
CA VAL A 72 -4.98 15.18 16.88
C VAL A 72 -4.76 14.35 15.64
N SER A 73 -5.86 14.01 14.96
CA SER A 73 -5.79 13.63 13.56
C SER A 73 -5.34 14.88 12.79
N LEU A 74 -4.02 15.02 12.64
CA LEU A 74 -3.41 16.07 11.84
C LEU A 74 -3.74 15.74 10.38
N GLU A 75 -4.69 16.48 9.82
CA GLU A 75 -5.04 16.46 8.40
C GLU A 75 -3.78 16.56 7.53
N VAL A 76 -3.75 15.84 6.41
CA VAL A 76 -2.58 15.86 5.53
C VAL A 76 -2.56 17.17 4.73
N SER A 77 -1.49 17.94 4.89
CA SER A 77 -1.32 19.20 4.15
C SER A 77 -0.80 18.99 2.73
N TYR A 78 -1.49 19.59 1.76
CA TYR A 78 -1.01 19.65 0.38
C TYR A 78 0.35 20.34 0.31
N THR A 79 0.48 21.55 0.86
CA THR A 79 1.68 22.38 0.70
C THR A 79 2.89 21.82 1.43
N GLN A 80 2.70 21.25 2.62
CA GLN A 80 3.80 20.82 3.48
C GLN A 80 4.22 19.36 3.26
N GLN A 81 3.27 18.48 2.94
CA GLN A 81 3.56 17.04 2.83
C GLN A 81 3.48 16.56 1.38
N VAL A 82 2.32 16.70 0.76
CA VAL A 82 2.06 16.10 -0.56
C VAL A 82 2.92 16.75 -1.65
N PHE A 83 2.95 18.08 -1.67
CA PHE A 83 3.72 18.83 -2.65
C PHE A 83 5.22 18.59 -2.48
N SER A 84 5.72 18.48 -1.25
CA SER A 84 7.12 18.16 -0.98
C SER A 84 7.52 16.80 -1.61
N ILE A 85 6.67 15.79 -1.46
CA ILE A 85 6.87 14.46 -2.06
C ILE A 85 6.84 14.54 -3.59
N ILE A 86 5.81 15.17 -4.16
CA ILE A 86 5.61 15.25 -5.62
C ILE A 86 6.73 16.06 -6.27
N ALA A 87 7.06 17.24 -5.74
CA ALA A 87 8.13 18.07 -6.26
C ALA A 87 9.49 17.36 -6.15
N GLY A 88 9.77 16.73 -5.00
CA GLY A 88 11.05 16.05 -4.76
C GLY A 88 11.29 14.84 -5.66
N LYS A 89 10.25 14.15 -6.10
CA LYS A 89 10.39 12.87 -6.85
C LYS A 89 9.97 12.94 -8.31
N CYS A 90 9.11 13.88 -8.68
CA CYS A 90 8.51 13.93 -10.02
C CYS A 90 9.01 15.13 -10.85
N HIS A 91 9.37 16.25 -10.21
CA HIS A 91 9.64 17.50 -10.92
C HIS A 91 10.78 17.38 -11.94
N SER A 92 11.87 16.67 -11.65
CA SER A 92 13.02 16.56 -12.56
C SER A 92 12.66 16.01 -13.95
N CYS A 93 11.72 15.07 -14.02
CA CYS A 93 11.22 14.50 -15.28
C CYS A 93 10.04 15.31 -15.87
N HIS A 94 9.25 15.95 -15.00
CA HIS A 94 8.00 16.62 -15.38
C HIS A 94 8.10 18.15 -15.50
N ALA A 95 9.28 18.74 -15.29
CA ALA A 95 9.52 20.18 -15.45
C ALA A 95 9.14 20.71 -16.85
N ASN A 96 9.26 19.85 -17.86
CA ASN A 96 8.98 20.19 -19.27
C ASN A 96 7.72 19.50 -19.82
N GLY A 97 6.82 19.00 -18.96
CA GLY A 97 5.54 18.45 -19.40
C GLY A 97 5.58 17.02 -19.96
N THR A 98 6.63 16.25 -19.63
CA THR A 98 6.78 14.86 -20.08
C THR A 98 5.52 14.03 -19.76
N GLY A 99 5.04 13.26 -20.74
CA GLY A 99 3.85 12.42 -20.56
C GLY A 99 2.56 13.22 -20.35
N GLY A 100 2.54 14.50 -20.73
CA GLY A 100 1.40 15.39 -20.55
C GLY A 100 1.17 15.76 -19.08
N PHE A 101 2.19 15.71 -18.23
CA PHE A 101 2.15 16.15 -16.84
C PHE A 101 3.27 17.15 -16.59
N THR A 102 2.89 18.38 -16.21
CA THR A 102 3.83 19.51 -16.04
C THR A 102 3.90 19.95 -14.59
N LEU A 103 5.09 19.94 -13.99
CA LEU A 103 5.31 20.46 -12.64
C LEU A 103 6.26 21.65 -12.70
N THR A 104 5.82 22.83 -12.27
CA THR A 104 6.64 24.04 -12.20
C THR A 104 7.58 24.05 -10.99
N GLY A 105 7.30 23.23 -9.98
CA GLY A 105 8.04 23.26 -8.71
C GLY A 105 7.52 24.31 -7.74
N VAL A 106 6.33 24.89 -8.00
CA VAL A 106 5.65 25.84 -7.12
C VAL A 106 4.27 25.29 -6.74
N ALA A 107 4.04 25.07 -5.44
CA ALA A 107 2.83 24.42 -4.93
C ALA A 107 1.52 25.08 -5.43
N ALA A 108 1.42 26.41 -5.32
CA ALA A 108 0.22 27.13 -5.73
C ALA A 108 -0.10 26.97 -7.23
N THR A 109 0.93 26.84 -8.06
CA THR A 109 0.80 26.67 -9.51
C THR A 109 0.49 25.22 -9.90
N ASP A 110 1.10 24.26 -9.20
CA ASP A 110 1.04 22.84 -9.56
C ASP A 110 -0.21 22.14 -9.03
N TYR A 111 -0.91 22.73 -8.06
CA TYR A 111 -2.08 22.10 -7.43
C TYR A 111 -3.13 21.66 -8.45
N ALA A 112 -3.54 22.55 -9.36
CA ALA A 112 -4.57 22.26 -10.36
C ALA A 112 -4.19 21.09 -11.27
N GLU A 113 -2.91 21.00 -11.65
CA GLU A 113 -2.40 19.90 -12.45
C GLU A 113 -2.38 18.59 -11.66
N ILE A 114 -1.99 18.62 -10.38
CA ILE A 114 -1.97 17.43 -9.53
C ILE A 114 -3.40 16.90 -9.31
N VAL A 115 -4.35 17.75 -8.93
CA VAL A 115 -5.74 17.31 -8.65
C VAL A 115 -6.48 16.84 -9.91
N ALA A 116 -6.11 17.31 -11.10
CA ALA A 116 -6.66 16.78 -12.36
C ALA A 116 -6.35 15.29 -12.60
N ARG A 117 -5.43 14.70 -11.83
CA ARG A 117 -5.02 13.27 -11.90
C ARG A 117 -5.53 12.45 -10.72
N VAL A 118 -6.33 13.08 -9.85
CA VAL A 118 -6.91 12.45 -8.67
C VAL A 118 -8.29 11.88 -9.01
N ASN A 119 -8.56 10.66 -8.54
CA ASN A 119 -9.87 10.06 -8.55
C ASN A 119 -10.42 10.06 -7.11
N LEU A 120 -11.29 11.02 -6.79
CA LEU A 120 -11.89 11.10 -5.46
C LEU A 120 -12.91 9.98 -5.18
N ALA A 121 -13.49 9.38 -6.22
CA ALA A 121 -14.44 8.28 -6.06
C ALA A 121 -13.75 6.94 -5.74
N ASP A 122 -12.50 6.80 -6.15
CA ASP A 122 -11.67 5.62 -5.90
C ASP A 122 -10.20 6.06 -5.77
N PRO A 123 -9.80 6.54 -4.57
CA PRO A 123 -8.47 7.13 -4.32
C PRO A 123 -7.28 6.30 -4.83
N PRO A 124 -7.20 4.97 -4.60
CA PRO A 124 -6.09 4.15 -5.11
C PRO A 124 -5.99 4.11 -6.64
N SER A 125 -7.08 4.34 -7.39
CA SER A 125 -7.03 4.35 -8.86
C SER A 125 -6.63 5.69 -9.47
N SER A 126 -6.34 6.70 -8.64
CA SER A 126 -5.78 7.98 -9.07
C SER A 126 -4.54 7.77 -9.93
N LEU A 127 -4.47 8.49 -11.05
CA LEU A 127 -3.36 8.38 -12.00
C LEU A 127 -2.02 8.71 -11.34
N ILE A 128 -2.00 9.66 -10.40
CA ILE A 128 -0.79 10.05 -9.67
C ILE A 128 -0.20 8.88 -8.86
N LEU A 129 -1.05 8.02 -8.27
CA LEU A 129 -0.62 6.85 -7.51
C LEU A 129 -0.24 5.69 -8.45
N ARG A 130 -1.09 5.36 -9.42
CA ARG A 130 -0.85 4.25 -10.36
C ARG A 130 0.40 4.43 -11.19
N LYS A 131 0.68 5.65 -11.67
CA LYS A 131 1.89 5.95 -12.43
C LYS A 131 3.13 5.84 -11.55
N ALA A 132 3.07 6.33 -10.31
CA ALA A 132 4.20 6.29 -9.40
C ALA A 132 4.55 4.87 -8.92
N THR A 133 3.57 3.98 -8.76
CA THR A 133 3.83 2.60 -8.38
C THR A 133 4.28 1.72 -9.54
N ASN A 134 3.98 2.10 -10.78
CA ASN A 134 4.24 1.32 -12.00
C ASN A 134 4.03 -0.19 -11.80
N GLU A 135 2.94 -0.55 -11.14
CA GLU A 135 2.69 -1.94 -10.76
C GLU A 135 2.61 -2.83 -12.01
N GLY A 136 3.37 -3.92 -12.02
CA GLY A 136 3.43 -4.85 -13.14
C GLY A 136 4.01 -4.27 -14.44
N GLY A 137 4.65 -3.10 -14.40
CA GLY A 137 5.21 -2.44 -15.60
C GLY A 137 4.15 -1.99 -16.61
N GLN A 138 2.87 -1.92 -16.20
CA GLN A 138 1.74 -1.67 -17.08
C GLN A 138 1.64 -0.20 -17.51
N HIS A 139 2.40 0.68 -16.86
CA HIS A 139 2.35 2.10 -17.09
C HIS A 139 3.74 2.56 -17.54
N GLY A 140 3.83 3.25 -18.69
CA GLY A 140 5.11 3.81 -19.12
C GLY A 140 5.74 4.71 -18.04
N GLY A 141 7.07 4.65 -17.88
CA GLY A 141 7.82 5.35 -16.84
C GLY A 141 8.57 4.41 -15.89
N ILE A 142 9.07 4.95 -14.78
CA ILE A 142 9.74 4.20 -13.70
C ILE A 142 8.84 4.11 -12.47
N GLN A 143 9.04 3.09 -11.64
CA GLN A 143 8.48 3.07 -10.29
C GLN A 143 9.23 4.11 -9.43
N VAL A 144 8.48 4.99 -8.78
CA VAL A 144 8.98 6.05 -7.90
C VAL A 144 8.84 5.66 -6.42
N PHE A 145 7.77 4.95 -6.07
CA PHE A 145 7.53 4.39 -4.74
C PHE A 145 6.58 3.19 -4.80
N THR A 146 6.55 2.37 -3.74
CA THR A 146 5.64 1.21 -3.65
C THR A 146 4.33 1.57 -2.95
N MET A 147 3.30 0.73 -3.08
CA MET A 147 2.03 0.90 -2.34
C MET A 147 2.20 0.85 -0.82
N SER A 148 3.24 0.16 -0.32
CA SER A 148 3.57 0.07 1.10
C SER A 148 4.43 1.24 1.61
N SER A 149 4.86 2.15 0.73
CA SER A 149 5.71 3.27 1.13
C SER A 149 4.94 4.34 1.89
N ALA A 150 5.62 5.04 2.79
CA ALA A 150 5.05 6.19 3.49
C ALA A 150 4.56 7.28 2.53
N ASP A 151 5.33 7.56 1.46
CA ASP A 151 4.98 8.55 0.44
C ASP A 151 3.63 8.23 -0.22
N TYR A 152 3.42 6.96 -0.59
CA TYR A 152 2.15 6.50 -1.15
C TYR A 152 1.01 6.72 -0.16
N GLN A 153 1.20 6.34 1.10
CA GLN A 153 0.17 6.44 2.13
C GLN A 153 -0.21 7.90 2.44
N VAL A 154 0.76 8.82 2.47
CA VAL A 154 0.50 10.25 2.64
C VAL A 154 -0.34 10.81 1.50
N ILE A 155 0.04 10.52 0.25
CA ILE A 155 -0.72 11.00 -0.92
C ILE A 155 -2.11 10.36 -0.96
N LEU A 156 -2.21 9.06 -0.65
CA LEU A 156 -3.49 8.36 -0.58
C LEU A 156 -4.42 8.95 0.48
N SER A 157 -3.91 9.26 1.68
CA SER A 157 -4.68 9.90 2.76
C SER A 157 -5.20 11.26 2.32
N TRP A 158 -4.31 12.11 1.78
CA TRP A 158 -4.70 13.42 1.25
C TRP A 158 -5.80 13.33 0.18
N ILE A 159 -5.70 12.38 -0.76
CA ILE A 159 -6.75 12.15 -1.76
C ILE A 159 -8.06 11.72 -1.08
N SER A 160 -7.97 10.82 -0.09
CA SER A 160 -9.13 10.31 0.64
C SER A 160 -9.82 11.39 1.48
N GLU A 161 -9.07 12.42 1.89
CA GLU A 161 -9.56 13.62 2.58
C GLU A 161 -10.21 14.65 1.63
N GLY A 162 -10.30 14.33 0.33
CA GLY A 162 -10.88 15.23 -0.68
C GLY A 162 -9.85 16.08 -1.41
N ALA A 163 -8.57 15.78 -1.25
CA ALA A 163 -7.43 16.49 -1.82
C ALA A 163 -7.47 18.01 -1.50
N PRO A 164 -7.58 18.43 -0.22
CA PRO A 164 -7.65 19.85 0.15
C PRO A 164 -6.41 20.63 -0.28
N ASN A 165 -6.57 21.93 -0.56
CA ASN A 165 -5.47 22.86 -0.83
C ASN A 165 -5.09 23.64 0.44
N ASN A 166 -4.30 23.01 1.33
CA ASN A 166 -3.99 23.47 2.69
C ASN A 166 -2.48 23.49 3.00
#